data_AF-A0A6J5ZRI5-F1
#
_entry.id   AF-A0A6J5ZRI5-F1
#
_cell.length_a   1.000
_cell.length_b   1.000
_cell.length_c   1.000
_cell.angle_alpha   90.00
_cell.angle_beta   90.00
_cell.angle_gamma   90.00
#
_symmetry.space_group_name_H-M   'P 1'
#
loop_
_entity.id
_entity.type
_entity.pdbx_description
1 polymer ?
#
loop_
_entity_poly.entity_id
_entity_poly.type
_entity_poly.pdbx_seq_one_letter_code
_entity_poly.pdbx_strand_id
1 'polypeptide(L)'
;MKKSIRVVLLSATALLMLPALASADYPPPTNPGVPTPRPGGAKTLKVCKKGCKYKTIQAGVNAAQSGDIVRVGTGTYKEQVTIEGHKKDAIKLIGNKVNPHKVFIDAKLKPNGVIINSADNVTVQGFSTSGYLANGFFAVHVSGYTMDNLIAMGTGVYGLYAFDSKGGTMSNSDAYYNTDAGFYIGQTPFQTTPKRSIATNLRSWGNVLGWSGTNMRYVTITKSKFFNNGTGIVPNALTSEKYPPEEDNVITDNDIMWNNWNYYKAGPFEATPSTSGIPYPIGVGILLFGGRRQSVSNNRVYGNWIAGIGLLKQISMAADSGTTKGRTSITNSEPIGATGDWTLDKPWNLEDNKIQNNVLGNGGKDLNARDLFYDGSGEGNCFKGNTRTAALNLPAFSETAFPTCVDGVKTDDTASPDSATEGVRWALGVKVSRGMIAYPTTSLGKLKPFPKCVDSAPAACGSVWNKKIKAPR
;
A
#
# COMPACT_ATOMS: atom_id res chain seq x y z
N MET A 1 29.74 -11.18 45.94
CA MET A 1 29.85 -11.45 44.49
C MET A 1 28.48 -11.21 43.83
N LYS A 2 28.23 -10.00 43.32
CA LYS A 2 27.06 -9.68 42.47
C LYS A 2 27.60 -9.32 41.09
N LYS A 3 27.36 -10.16 40.08
CA LYS A 3 27.72 -9.84 38.68
C LYS A 3 26.58 -9.02 38.09
N SER A 4 26.82 -7.73 37.91
CA SER A 4 25.97 -6.83 37.14
C SER A 4 26.08 -7.18 35.65
N ILE A 5 24.98 -7.60 35.04
CA ILE A 5 24.85 -7.70 33.58
C ILE A 5 24.73 -6.27 33.05
N ARG A 6 25.77 -5.80 32.36
CA ARG A 6 25.74 -4.54 31.62
C ARG A 6 24.88 -4.74 30.36
N VAL A 7 23.71 -4.12 30.35
CA VAL A 7 22.94 -3.89 29.12
C VAL A 7 23.75 -2.91 28.27
N VAL A 8 24.31 -3.40 27.16
CA VAL A 8 24.96 -2.54 26.18
C VAL A 8 23.85 -1.86 25.38
N LEU A 9 23.57 -0.58 25.70
CA LEU A 9 22.87 0.32 24.79
C LEU A 9 23.77 0.54 23.57
N LEU A 10 23.55 -0.24 22.51
CA LEU A 10 24.00 0.14 21.18
C LEU A 10 23.02 1.21 20.68
N SER A 11 23.40 2.46 20.89
CA SER A 11 22.82 3.63 20.25
C SER A 11 23.00 3.51 18.74
N ALA A 12 22.05 2.87 18.07
CA ALA A 12 21.92 2.93 16.62
C ALA A 12 21.28 4.27 16.26
N THR A 13 22.10 5.31 16.17
CA THR A 13 21.76 6.54 15.44
C THR A 13 21.71 6.20 13.94
N ALA A 14 20.66 5.49 13.53
CA ALA A 14 20.24 5.52 12.15
C ALA A 14 19.71 6.95 11.92
N LEU A 15 20.51 7.79 11.27
CA LEU A 15 19.99 9.01 10.67
C LEU A 15 18.85 8.57 9.73
N LEU A 16 17.61 8.74 10.20
CA LEU A 16 16.41 8.71 9.38
C LEU A 16 16.54 9.86 8.39
N MET A 17 17.23 9.60 7.28
CA MET A 17 17.01 10.39 6.09
C MET A 17 15.54 10.16 5.74
N LEU A 18 14.72 11.17 6.00
CA LEU A 18 13.44 11.32 5.34
C LEU A 18 13.67 10.92 3.88
N PRO A 19 12.95 9.91 3.34
CA PRO A 19 12.95 9.78 1.90
C PRO A 19 12.45 11.13 1.40
N ALA A 20 13.36 11.88 0.79
CA ALA A 20 13.00 12.87 -0.18
C ALA A 20 12.16 12.06 -1.17
N LEU A 21 10.83 12.12 -0.99
CA LEU A 21 9.85 11.88 -2.02
C LEU A 21 10.51 12.42 -3.28
N ALA A 22 10.76 11.55 -4.27
CA ALA A 22 11.27 11.98 -5.56
C ALA A 22 10.49 13.24 -5.90
N SER A 23 11.20 14.38 -5.90
CA SER A 23 10.62 15.70 -5.68
C SER A 23 9.77 16.10 -6.88
N ALA A 24 8.57 15.55 -6.97
CA ALA A 24 7.46 16.30 -7.47
C ALA A 24 7.08 17.25 -6.33
N ASP A 25 7.17 18.55 -6.61
CA ASP A 25 6.57 19.59 -5.80
C ASP A 25 5.06 19.27 -5.72
N TYR A 26 4.67 18.49 -4.71
CA TYR A 26 3.27 18.19 -4.45
C TYR A 26 2.69 19.34 -3.64
N PRO A 27 1.48 19.81 -3.95
CA PRO A 27 0.85 20.87 -3.19
C PRO A 27 0.78 20.51 -1.69
N PRO A 28 0.82 21.52 -0.79
CA PRO A 28 0.71 21.29 0.63
C PRO A 28 -0.60 20.56 0.95
N PRO A 29 -0.61 19.62 1.91
CA PRO A 29 -1.83 18.88 2.21
C PRO A 29 -2.95 19.79 2.68
N THR A 30 -4.10 19.68 2.01
CA THR A 30 -5.32 20.40 2.29
C THR A 30 -6.46 19.41 2.35
N ASN A 31 -7.25 19.49 3.41
CA ASN A 31 -8.36 18.58 3.61
C ASN A 31 -9.38 18.75 2.47
N PRO A 32 -9.65 17.72 1.64
CA PRO A 32 -10.68 17.81 0.64
C PRO A 32 -12.03 18.01 1.32
N GLY A 33 -12.73 19.06 0.89
CA GLY A 33 -14.04 19.42 1.41
C GLY A 33 -15.14 18.41 1.03
N VAL A 34 -16.37 18.92 0.97
CA VAL A 34 -17.50 18.15 0.45
C VAL A 34 -17.51 18.26 -1.07
N PRO A 35 -17.70 17.16 -1.83
CA PRO A 35 -17.70 17.23 -3.29
C PRO A 35 -18.78 18.16 -3.80
N THR A 36 -18.47 18.94 -4.83
CA THR A 36 -19.49 19.76 -5.49
C THR A 36 -20.48 18.89 -6.29
N PRO A 37 -21.77 19.26 -6.35
CA PRO A 37 -22.75 18.53 -7.15
C PRO A 37 -22.36 18.51 -8.63
N ARG A 38 -22.54 17.35 -9.26
CA ARG A 38 -22.27 17.12 -10.69
C ARG A 38 -23.05 18.13 -11.55
N PRO A 39 -22.39 18.94 -12.41
CA PRO A 39 -23.09 19.77 -13.37
C PRO A 39 -23.90 18.93 -14.37
N GLY A 40 -25.05 19.45 -14.81
CA GLY A 40 -25.85 18.83 -15.87
C GLY A 40 -25.21 18.98 -17.25
N GLY A 41 -25.33 17.94 -18.08
CA GLY A 41 -24.88 17.93 -19.49
C GLY A 41 -23.44 17.47 -19.68
N ALA A 42 -23.24 16.17 -19.96
CA ALA A 42 -21.92 15.59 -20.23
C ALA A 42 -21.64 15.49 -21.73
N LYS A 43 -20.56 16.12 -22.21
CA LYS A 43 -20.06 15.96 -23.58
C LYS A 43 -19.04 14.82 -23.63
N THR A 44 -18.94 14.16 -24.78
CA THR A 44 -17.88 13.18 -25.03
C THR A 44 -16.81 13.77 -25.96
N LEU A 45 -15.61 13.96 -25.43
CA LEU A 45 -14.44 14.39 -26.18
C LEU A 45 -13.65 13.15 -26.63
N LYS A 46 -13.48 12.99 -27.95
CA LYS A 46 -12.74 11.86 -28.54
C LYS A 46 -11.27 12.22 -28.72
N VAL A 47 -10.38 11.42 -28.13
CA VAL A 47 -8.92 11.52 -28.29
C VAL A 47 -8.41 10.33 -29.10
N CYS A 48 -7.72 10.58 -30.21
CA CYS A 48 -7.06 9.52 -30.98
C CYS A 48 -5.98 10.07 -31.91
N LYS A 49 -4.99 9.24 -32.25
CA LYS A 49 -3.84 9.65 -33.08
C LYS A 49 -4.22 10.15 -34.48
N LYS A 50 -5.25 9.56 -35.10
CA LYS A 50 -5.69 9.88 -36.47
C LYS A 50 -7.19 10.17 -36.49
N GLY A 51 -7.65 11.19 -37.23
CA GLY A 51 -9.08 11.51 -37.38
C GLY A 51 -9.78 12.21 -36.19
N CYS A 52 -9.23 12.19 -34.97
CA CYS A 52 -9.80 12.95 -33.84
C CYS A 52 -9.31 14.41 -33.82
N LYS A 53 -10.17 15.30 -33.28
CA LYS A 53 -9.84 16.70 -32.94
C LYS A 53 -8.68 16.78 -31.94
N TYR A 54 -8.70 15.94 -30.91
CA TYR A 54 -7.66 15.89 -29.88
C TYR A 54 -6.70 14.73 -30.16
N LYS A 55 -5.40 15.05 -30.25
CA LYS A 55 -4.34 14.08 -30.56
C LYS A 55 -3.64 13.52 -29.32
N THR A 56 -3.64 14.28 -28.23
CA THR A 56 -3.10 13.90 -26.92
C THR A 56 -4.23 13.78 -25.90
N ILE A 57 -4.00 13.00 -24.85
CA ILE A 57 -4.96 12.84 -23.75
C ILE A 57 -5.10 14.17 -23.01
N GLN A 58 -3.98 14.86 -22.76
CA GLN A 58 -3.99 16.16 -22.09
C GLN A 58 -4.81 17.20 -22.85
N ALA A 59 -4.76 17.22 -24.19
CA ALA A 59 -5.59 18.15 -24.96
C ALA A 59 -7.09 17.88 -24.79
N GLY A 60 -7.48 16.60 -24.69
CA GLY A 60 -8.86 16.21 -24.36
C GLY A 60 -9.25 16.64 -22.94
N VAL A 61 -8.39 16.40 -21.96
CA VAL A 61 -8.61 16.82 -20.56
C VAL A 61 -8.69 18.34 -20.42
N ASN A 62 -7.83 19.09 -21.11
CA ASN A 62 -7.83 20.56 -21.09
C ASN A 62 -9.17 21.12 -21.59
N ALA A 63 -9.72 20.55 -22.66
CA ALA A 63 -10.98 20.98 -23.24
C ALA A 63 -12.23 20.48 -22.49
N ALA A 64 -12.10 19.40 -21.70
CA ALA A 64 -13.19 18.84 -20.91
C ALA A 64 -13.59 19.77 -19.77
N GLN A 65 -14.88 19.85 -19.48
CA GLN A 65 -15.43 20.51 -18.31
C GLN A 65 -15.86 19.46 -17.28
N SER A 66 -16.22 19.92 -16.09
CA SER A 66 -16.75 19.06 -15.04
C SER A 66 -17.90 18.17 -15.55
N GLY A 67 -17.82 16.87 -15.27
CA GLY A 67 -18.79 15.86 -15.69
C GLY A 67 -18.62 15.29 -17.11
N ASP A 68 -17.71 15.84 -17.93
CA ASP A 68 -17.47 15.37 -19.30
C ASP A 68 -16.77 14.00 -19.35
N ILE A 69 -16.85 13.35 -20.52
CA ILE A 69 -16.17 12.10 -20.82
C ILE A 69 -15.04 12.36 -21.81
N VAL A 70 -13.81 12.05 -21.42
CA VAL A 70 -12.66 12.01 -22.33
C VAL A 70 -12.44 10.55 -22.75
N ARG A 71 -12.84 10.20 -23.97
CA ARG A 71 -12.74 8.83 -24.49
C ARG A 71 -11.52 8.68 -25.38
N VAL A 72 -10.60 7.82 -24.98
CA VAL A 72 -9.28 7.66 -25.59
C VAL A 72 -9.25 6.40 -26.45
N GLY A 73 -8.90 6.58 -27.73
CA GLY A 73 -8.72 5.50 -28.68
C GLY A 73 -7.45 4.68 -28.41
N THR A 74 -7.34 3.54 -29.09
CA THR A 74 -6.13 2.69 -29.00
C THR A 74 -4.89 3.45 -29.43
N GLY A 75 -3.81 3.30 -28.66
CA GLY A 75 -2.51 3.86 -28.98
C GLY A 75 -1.61 4.05 -27.75
N THR A 76 -0.36 4.38 -28.04
CA THR A 76 0.65 4.83 -27.06
C THR A 76 0.70 6.35 -27.01
N TYR A 77 0.53 6.92 -25.82
CA TYR A 77 0.51 8.35 -25.55
C TYR A 77 1.72 8.71 -24.69
N LYS A 78 2.63 9.53 -25.23
CA LYS A 78 3.90 9.90 -24.57
C LYS A 78 3.74 11.19 -23.77
N GLU A 79 3.03 11.11 -22.66
CA GLU A 79 2.65 12.27 -21.86
C GLU A 79 2.39 11.86 -20.41
N GLN A 80 2.49 12.83 -19.49
CA GLN A 80 1.76 12.78 -18.22
C GLN A 80 0.39 13.42 -18.45
N VAL A 81 -0.65 12.86 -17.83
CA VAL A 81 -2.00 13.43 -17.84
C VAL A 81 -2.30 14.06 -16.49
N THR A 82 -2.60 15.35 -16.47
CA THR A 82 -2.97 16.11 -15.28
C THR A 82 -4.44 16.54 -15.37
N ILE A 83 -5.24 16.11 -14.39
CA ILE A 83 -6.63 16.51 -14.15
C ILE A 83 -6.63 17.34 -12.87
N GLU A 84 -6.74 18.66 -12.99
CA GLU A 84 -6.49 19.58 -11.88
C GLU A 84 -7.62 20.58 -11.65
N GLY A 85 -8.00 20.72 -10.38
CA GLY A 85 -8.93 21.72 -9.87
C GLY A 85 -10.41 21.38 -10.10
N HIS A 86 -11.27 22.00 -9.29
CA HIS A 86 -12.71 21.71 -9.27
C HIS A 86 -13.47 21.95 -10.59
N LYS A 87 -12.88 22.68 -11.54
CA LYS A 87 -13.39 22.78 -12.91
C LYS A 87 -13.39 21.45 -13.66
N LYS A 88 -12.71 20.43 -13.12
CA LYS A 88 -12.53 19.08 -13.65
C LYS A 88 -13.23 18.00 -12.83
N ASP A 89 -14.03 18.39 -11.83
CA ASP A 89 -14.81 17.45 -11.01
C ASP A 89 -15.64 16.51 -11.88
N ALA A 90 -15.78 15.26 -11.48
CA ALA A 90 -16.59 14.22 -12.13
C ALA A 90 -16.23 13.91 -13.60
N ILE A 91 -15.06 14.35 -14.10
CA ILE A 91 -14.56 13.92 -15.41
C ILE A 91 -14.39 12.40 -15.43
N LYS A 92 -14.76 11.79 -16.56
CA LYS A 92 -14.49 10.37 -16.84
C LYS A 92 -13.44 10.26 -17.94
N LEU A 93 -12.22 9.91 -17.57
CA LEU A 93 -11.15 9.54 -18.49
C LEU A 93 -11.26 8.04 -18.78
N ILE A 94 -11.64 7.68 -20.01
CA ILE A 94 -12.01 6.30 -20.39
C ILE A 94 -11.15 5.82 -21.56
N GLY A 95 -10.35 4.79 -21.32
CA GLY A 95 -9.58 4.04 -22.30
C GLY A 95 -10.28 2.75 -22.71
N ASN A 96 -9.54 1.64 -22.73
CA ASN A 96 -10.06 0.32 -23.08
C ASN A 96 -10.19 -0.57 -21.83
N LYS A 97 -11.41 -0.65 -21.29
CA LYS A 97 -11.72 -1.46 -20.10
C LYS A 97 -11.43 -2.95 -20.28
N VAL A 98 -11.66 -3.49 -21.47
CA VAL A 98 -11.50 -4.94 -21.75
C VAL A 98 -10.02 -5.31 -21.86
N ASN A 99 -9.21 -4.43 -22.44
CA ASN A 99 -7.78 -4.63 -22.58
C ASN A 99 -7.04 -3.29 -22.38
N PRO A 100 -6.65 -2.96 -21.13
CA PRO A 100 -5.98 -1.70 -20.80
C PRO A 100 -4.65 -1.47 -21.53
N HIS A 101 -3.98 -2.55 -22.00
CA HIS A 101 -2.76 -2.45 -22.81
C HIS A 101 -2.98 -1.76 -24.16
N LYS A 102 -4.22 -1.69 -24.65
CA LYS A 102 -4.53 -0.98 -25.91
C LYS A 102 -4.46 0.53 -25.77
N VAL A 103 -4.55 1.08 -24.56
CA VAL A 103 -4.42 2.53 -24.31
C VAL A 103 -3.29 2.72 -23.30
N PHE A 104 -2.09 2.90 -23.83
CA PHE A 104 -0.86 2.89 -23.07
C PHE A 104 -0.31 4.31 -22.88
N ILE A 105 -0.09 4.70 -21.64
CA ILE A 105 0.51 5.98 -21.24
C ILE A 105 1.99 5.73 -20.95
N ASP A 106 2.84 6.18 -21.88
CA ASP A 106 4.29 6.16 -21.77
C ASP A 106 4.76 7.46 -21.10
N ALA A 107 4.91 7.41 -19.79
CA ALA A 107 5.24 8.58 -18.96
C ALA A 107 6.75 8.66 -18.65
N LYS A 108 7.61 8.23 -19.60
CA LYS A 108 9.06 8.20 -19.41
C LYS A 108 9.61 9.55 -18.91
N LEU A 109 10.36 9.51 -17.79
CA LEU A 109 10.95 10.69 -17.12
C LEU A 109 9.92 11.71 -16.59
N LYS A 110 8.62 11.38 -16.58
CA LYS A 110 7.59 12.23 -15.95
C LYS A 110 7.30 11.74 -14.54
N PRO A 111 6.93 12.62 -13.60
CA PRO A 111 6.58 12.21 -12.25
C PRO A 111 5.46 11.18 -12.21
N ASN A 112 4.38 11.39 -12.97
CA ASN A 112 3.23 10.49 -12.93
C ASN A 112 2.73 10.09 -14.32
N GLY A 113 2.01 8.96 -14.41
CA GLY A 113 1.23 8.60 -15.59
C GLY A 113 -0.03 9.45 -15.71
N VAL A 114 -0.92 9.34 -14.72
CA VAL A 114 -2.09 10.21 -14.53
C VAL A 114 -2.07 10.78 -13.12
N ILE A 115 -2.29 12.08 -12.97
CA ILE A 115 -2.51 12.74 -11.68
C ILE A 115 -3.86 13.45 -11.67
N ILE A 116 -4.63 13.22 -10.60
CA ILE A 116 -5.87 13.88 -10.25
C ILE A 116 -5.56 14.72 -9.01
N ASN A 117 -5.63 16.04 -9.14
CA ASN A 117 -5.27 16.98 -8.08
C ASN A 117 -6.43 17.94 -7.82
N SER A 118 -7.03 17.90 -6.62
CA SER A 118 -8.17 18.76 -6.26
C SER A 118 -9.32 18.73 -7.28
N ALA A 119 -9.62 17.55 -7.82
CA ALA A 119 -10.74 17.29 -8.72
C ALA A 119 -11.52 16.06 -8.25
N ASP A 120 -12.70 16.30 -7.70
CA ASP A 120 -13.49 15.32 -6.98
C ASP A 120 -14.23 14.37 -7.92
N ASN A 121 -14.49 13.14 -7.48
CA ASN A 121 -15.28 12.13 -8.20
C ASN A 121 -14.78 11.80 -9.61
N VAL A 122 -13.50 12.04 -9.91
CA VAL A 122 -12.91 11.70 -11.21
C VAL A 122 -12.81 10.19 -11.38
N THR A 123 -13.15 9.71 -12.58
CA THR A 123 -13.00 8.32 -12.99
C THR A 123 -11.86 8.18 -14.00
N VAL A 124 -10.93 7.27 -13.74
CA VAL A 124 -9.89 6.84 -14.70
C VAL A 124 -10.05 5.34 -14.91
N GLN A 125 -10.29 4.92 -16.15
CA GLN A 125 -10.61 3.52 -16.45
C GLN A 125 -9.98 3.00 -17.74
N GLY A 126 -9.39 1.80 -17.70
CA GLY A 126 -8.97 1.09 -18.92
C GLY A 126 -7.66 1.58 -19.53
N PHE A 127 -6.68 1.94 -18.70
CA PHE A 127 -5.36 2.40 -19.13
C PHE A 127 -4.25 1.51 -18.57
N SER A 128 -3.14 1.46 -19.30
CA SER A 128 -1.89 0.92 -18.79
C SER A 128 -0.82 2.01 -18.80
N THR A 129 0.11 1.98 -17.86
CA THR A 129 1.19 2.98 -17.76
C THR A 129 2.50 2.35 -17.26
N SER A 130 3.63 2.93 -17.70
CA SER A 130 4.97 2.58 -17.23
C SER A 130 5.95 3.74 -17.40
N GLY A 131 7.14 3.61 -16.80
CA GLY A 131 8.28 4.50 -17.05
C GLY A 131 8.23 5.85 -16.33
N TYR A 132 7.24 6.06 -15.45
CA TYR A 132 7.12 7.24 -14.60
C TYR A 132 8.14 7.21 -13.45
N LEU A 133 8.61 8.40 -13.03
CA LEU A 133 9.59 8.60 -11.96
C LEU A 133 9.01 8.39 -10.56
N ALA A 134 7.71 8.67 -10.38
CA ALA A 134 7.02 8.48 -9.12
C ALA A 134 5.84 7.50 -9.26
N ASN A 135 4.66 7.95 -9.72
CA ASN A 135 3.42 7.17 -9.59
C ASN A 135 2.64 6.90 -10.87
N GLY A 136 1.95 5.75 -10.95
CA GLY A 136 1.24 5.36 -12.17
C GLY A 136 -0.05 6.15 -12.32
N PHE A 137 -0.95 5.97 -11.35
CA PHE A 137 -2.19 6.72 -11.24
C PHE A 137 -2.30 7.29 -9.84
N PHE A 138 -2.37 8.61 -9.74
CA PHE A 138 -2.31 9.33 -8.49
C PHE A 138 -3.56 10.20 -8.29
N ALA A 139 -4.23 10.05 -7.15
CA ALA A 139 -5.28 10.94 -6.69
C ALA A 139 -4.85 11.65 -5.40
N VAL A 140 -4.97 12.96 -5.37
CA VAL A 140 -4.53 13.77 -4.23
C VAL A 140 -5.45 14.96 -3.98
N HIS A 141 -5.72 15.24 -2.71
CA HIS A 141 -6.65 16.29 -2.28
C HIS A 141 -8.05 16.12 -2.89
N VAL A 142 -8.56 14.89 -2.96
CA VAL A 142 -9.88 14.61 -3.55
C VAL A 142 -10.86 13.99 -2.56
N SER A 143 -12.14 14.30 -2.76
CA SER A 143 -13.28 13.64 -2.14
C SER A 143 -13.93 12.74 -3.19
N GLY A 144 -13.61 11.45 -3.14
CA GLY A 144 -14.03 10.44 -4.12
C GLY A 144 -13.14 10.40 -5.36
N TYR A 145 -12.81 9.18 -5.79
CA TYR A 145 -12.13 8.87 -7.04
C TYR A 145 -12.53 7.45 -7.49
N THR A 146 -12.37 7.15 -8.77
CA THR A 146 -12.51 5.77 -9.29
C THR A 146 -11.34 5.44 -10.19
N MET A 147 -10.55 4.46 -9.80
CA MET A 147 -9.44 3.89 -10.57
C MET A 147 -9.79 2.43 -10.89
N ASP A 148 -10.22 2.16 -12.13
CA ASP A 148 -10.80 0.87 -12.50
C ASP A 148 -10.15 0.25 -13.74
N ASN A 149 -9.86 -1.05 -13.75
CA ASN A 149 -9.22 -1.72 -14.89
C ASN A 149 -7.94 -1.01 -15.34
N LEU A 150 -7.04 -0.74 -14.40
CA LEU A 150 -5.77 -0.09 -14.65
C LEU A 150 -4.61 -1.08 -14.53
N ILE A 151 -3.51 -0.79 -15.23
CA ILE A 151 -2.27 -1.57 -15.16
C ILE A 151 -1.11 -0.60 -14.94
N ALA A 152 -0.45 -0.65 -13.78
CA ALA A 152 0.69 0.19 -13.42
C ALA A 152 1.97 -0.67 -13.29
N MET A 153 3.02 -0.33 -14.04
CA MET A 153 4.18 -1.22 -14.25
C MET A 153 5.51 -0.49 -14.13
N GLY A 154 6.40 -0.98 -13.26
CA GLY A 154 7.86 -0.82 -13.43
C GLY A 154 8.43 0.57 -13.12
N THR A 155 8.27 1.10 -11.90
CA THR A 155 8.47 2.54 -11.62
C THR A 155 8.99 2.92 -10.25
N GLY A 156 9.25 4.23 -10.04
CA GLY A 156 10.04 4.77 -8.95
C GLY A 156 9.38 4.99 -7.58
N VAL A 157 8.04 4.90 -7.43
CA VAL A 157 7.38 4.84 -6.12
C VAL A 157 6.15 3.91 -6.14
N TYR A 158 4.94 4.42 -6.43
CA TYR A 158 3.68 3.69 -6.29
C TYR A 158 2.99 3.36 -7.63
N GLY A 159 2.29 2.22 -7.70
CA GLY A 159 1.46 1.89 -8.88
C GLY A 159 0.18 2.74 -8.95
N LEU A 160 -0.78 2.44 -8.07
CA LEU A 160 -1.96 3.27 -7.84
C LEU A 160 -1.88 3.90 -6.46
N TYR A 161 -2.09 5.21 -6.38
CA TYR A 161 -1.80 6.01 -5.21
C TYR A 161 -2.97 6.95 -4.91
N ALA A 162 -3.50 6.91 -3.68
CA ALA A 162 -4.40 7.94 -3.17
C ALA A 162 -3.84 8.52 -1.86
N PHE A 163 -3.70 9.84 -1.81
CA PHE A 163 -3.07 10.55 -0.70
C PHE A 163 -3.92 11.74 -0.30
N ASP A 164 -4.01 12.02 1.00
CA ASP A 164 -4.73 13.20 1.49
C ASP A 164 -6.15 13.31 0.91
N SER A 165 -6.84 12.17 0.85
CA SER A 165 -8.09 11.99 0.08
C SER A 165 -9.15 11.26 0.91
N LYS A 166 -10.43 11.54 0.65
CA LYS A 166 -11.58 10.96 1.37
C LYS A 166 -12.44 10.11 0.44
N GLY A 167 -12.54 8.81 0.73
CA GLY A 167 -13.34 7.87 -0.03
C GLY A 167 -12.87 7.69 -1.48
N GLY A 168 -13.32 6.62 -2.11
CA GLY A 168 -12.94 6.29 -3.49
C GLY A 168 -12.90 4.80 -3.73
N THR A 169 -12.51 4.41 -4.95
CA THR A 169 -12.42 3.00 -5.33
C THR A 169 -11.19 2.76 -6.19
N MET A 170 -10.43 1.73 -5.82
CA MET A 170 -9.44 1.08 -6.67
C MET A 170 -9.97 -0.33 -6.99
N SER A 171 -10.22 -0.64 -8.26
CA SER A 171 -10.81 -1.94 -8.63
C SER A 171 -10.23 -2.55 -9.90
N ASN A 172 -10.29 -3.88 -9.98
CA ASN A 172 -9.99 -4.65 -11.19
C ASN A 172 -8.62 -4.35 -11.82
N SER A 173 -7.63 -4.01 -10.99
CA SER A 173 -6.37 -3.42 -11.43
C SER A 173 -5.16 -4.25 -11.05
N ASP A 174 -4.10 -4.13 -11.85
CA ASP A 174 -2.81 -4.77 -11.65
C ASP A 174 -1.74 -3.70 -11.35
N ALA A 175 -0.91 -3.94 -10.35
CA ALA A 175 0.26 -3.11 -10.07
C ALA A 175 1.48 -3.97 -9.73
N TYR A 176 2.56 -3.81 -10.48
CA TYR A 176 3.73 -4.67 -10.32
C TYR A 176 5.05 -4.01 -10.71
N TYR A 177 6.14 -4.54 -10.15
CA TYR A 177 7.50 -4.04 -10.38
C TYR A 177 7.70 -2.57 -10.00
N ASN A 178 6.93 -2.07 -9.04
CA ASN A 178 7.10 -0.75 -8.45
C ASN A 178 8.14 -0.84 -7.31
N THR A 179 8.99 0.19 -7.20
CA THR A 179 10.10 0.26 -6.23
C THR A 179 9.65 0.52 -4.79
N ASP A 180 8.40 0.89 -4.57
CA ASP A 180 7.77 0.93 -3.26
C ASP A 180 6.55 -0.02 -3.25
N ALA A 181 5.33 0.50 -3.45
CA ALA A 181 4.12 -0.30 -3.36
C ALA A 181 3.35 -0.42 -4.67
N GLY A 182 2.69 -1.57 -4.88
CA GLY A 182 1.72 -1.69 -5.98
C GLY A 182 0.52 -0.76 -5.79
N PHE A 183 -0.01 -0.71 -4.57
CA PHE A 183 -1.15 0.13 -4.20
C PHE A 183 -0.87 0.88 -2.90
N TYR A 184 -1.34 2.12 -2.82
CA TYR A 184 -1.24 2.94 -1.63
C TYR A 184 -2.52 3.74 -1.39
N ILE A 185 -3.01 3.74 -0.15
CA ILE A 185 -3.94 4.74 0.39
C ILE A 185 -3.39 5.19 1.74
N GLY A 186 -3.28 6.50 1.97
CA GLY A 186 -2.67 7.01 3.20
C GLY A 186 -2.87 8.50 3.41
N GLN A 187 -2.36 8.99 4.54
CA GLN A 187 -2.64 10.34 5.05
C GLN A 187 -4.14 10.67 4.96
N THR A 188 -5.02 9.78 5.45
CA THR A 188 -6.46 9.97 5.28
C THR A 188 -7.00 10.91 6.35
N PRO A 189 -7.61 12.06 6.00
CA PRO A 189 -8.14 12.99 7.00
C PRO A 189 -9.21 12.37 7.89
N PHE A 190 -9.32 12.86 9.13
CA PHE A 190 -10.42 12.54 10.04
C PHE A 190 -11.77 12.90 9.42
N GLN A 191 -12.81 12.09 9.69
CA GLN A 191 -14.16 12.29 9.17
C GLN A 191 -15.19 11.98 10.25
N THR A 192 -16.05 12.95 10.57
CA THR A 192 -17.20 12.74 11.48
C THR A 192 -18.18 11.70 10.92
N THR A 193 -18.34 11.68 9.60
CA THR A 193 -19.12 10.67 8.88
C THR A 193 -18.22 10.04 7.82
N PRO A 194 -17.56 8.92 8.14
CA PRO A 194 -16.52 8.34 7.28
C PRO A 194 -17.03 7.92 5.90
N LYS A 195 -16.42 8.46 4.85
CA LYS A 195 -16.50 7.91 3.49
C LYS A 195 -15.42 6.84 3.32
N ARG A 196 -15.87 5.59 3.28
CA ARG A 196 -14.99 4.43 3.17
C ARG A 196 -14.42 4.28 1.75
N SER A 197 -13.10 4.11 1.64
CA SER A 197 -12.44 3.75 0.38
C SER A 197 -12.48 2.24 0.19
N ILE A 198 -12.74 1.78 -1.03
CA ILE A 198 -12.84 0.35 -1.37
C ILE A 198 -11.74 -0.05 -2.36
N ALA A 199 -10.91 -1.00 -1.97
CA ALA A 199 -9.91 -1.64 -2.80
C ALA A 199 -10.35 -3.10 -3.06
N THR A 200 -10.67 -3.44 -4.31
CA THR A 200 -11.25 -4.77 -4.62
C THR A 200 -10.82 -5.36 -5.95
N ASN A 201 -10.68 -6.69 -6.01
CA ASN A 201 -10.21 -7.41 -7.19
C ASN A 201 -8.88 -6.85 -7.74
N LEU A 202 -7.93 -6.61 -6.84
CA LEU A 202 -6.59 -6.13 -7.17
C LEU A 202 -5.60 -7.28 -7.28
N ARG A 203 -4.56 -7.10 -8.11
CA ARG A 203 -3.39 -7.98 -8.13
C ARG A 203 -2.13 -7.15 -7.95
N SER A 204 -1.45 -7.34 -6.83
CA SER A 204 -0.19 -6.67 -6.50
C SER A 204 0.93 -7.68 -6.37
N TRP A 205 1.98 -7.53 -7.19
CA TRP A 205 3.06 -8.51 -7.20
C TRP A 205 4.40 -7.95 -7.67
N GLY A 206 5.49 -8.53 -7.20
CA GLY A 206 6.83 -8.08 -7.58
C GLY A 206 7.08 -6.62 -7.20
N ASN A 207 6.55 -6.15 -6.07
CA ASN A 207 6.84 -4.82 -5.52
C ASN A 207 7.65 -4.97 -4.21
N VAL A 208 8.19 -3.87 -3.66
CA VAL A 208 8.70 -3.89 -2.28
C VAL A 208 7.55 -4.23 -1.33
N LEU A 209 6.44 -3.50 -1.45
CA LEU A 209 5.18 -3.76 -0.74
C LEU A 209 4.05 -4.09 -1.71
N GLY A 210 3.23 -5.08 -1.40
CA GLY A 210 2.00 -5.29 -2.15
C GLY A 210 1.00 -4.15 -1.94
N TRP A 211 0.89 -3.68 -0.70
CA TRP A 211 0.06 -2.55 -0.26
C TRP A 211 0.78 -1.76 0.83
N SER A 212 0.80 -0.44 0.70
CA SER A 212 1.29 0.50 1.71
C SER A 212 0.14 1.39 2.21
N GLY A 213 0.05 1.56 3.53
CA GLY A 213 -1.11 2.12 4.21
C GLY A 213 -0.76 3.13 5.29
N THR A 214 0.19 4.02 5.03
CA THR A 214 0.65 4.99 6.03
C THR A 214 -0.48 5.90 6.47
N ASN A 215 -0.81 5.92 7.76
CA ASN A 215 -1.88 6.75 8.33
C ASN A 215 -3.22 6.61 7.58
N MET A 216 -3.50 5.40 7.07
CA MET A 216 -4.70 5.12 6.26
C MET A 216 -5.93 4.94 7.15
N ARG A 217 -7.08 5.46 6.71
CA ARG A 217 -8.33 5.35 7.48
C ARG A 217 -9.53 4.98 6.64
N TYR A 218 -10.43 4.24 7.26
CA TYR A 218 -11.70 3.87 6.64
C TYR A 218 -11.50 3.18 5.28
N VAL A 219 -10.52 2.29 5.18
CA VAL A 219 -10.23 1.53 3.95
C VAL A 219 -10.74 0.10 4.09
N THR A 220 -11.37 -0.43 3.05
CA THR A 220 -11.65 -1.87 2.93
C THR A 220 -10.87 -2.45 1.76
N ILE A 221 -9.97 -3.39 2.07
CA ILE A 221 -9.20 -4.17 1.09
C ILE A 221 -9.82 -5.56 1.03
N THR A 222 -10.35 -5.94 -0.14
CA THR A 222 -11.06 -7.21 -0.27
C THR A 222 -10.94 -7.89 -1.61
N LYS A 223 -11.17 -9.21 -1.65
CA LYS A 223 -11.22 -10.02 -2.88
C LYS A 223 -9.99 -9.82 -3.79
N SER A 224 -8.84 -9.54 -3.17
CA SER A 224 -7.62 -9.14 -3.87
C SER A 224 -6.49 -10.14 -3.62
N LYS A 225 -5.45 -10.07 -4.45
CA LYS A 225 -4.30 -10.97 -4.42
C LYS A 225 -3.00 -10.19 -4.26
N PHE A 226 -2.26 -10.46 -3.19
CA PHE A 226 -0.99 -9.83 -2.87
C PHE A 226 0.09 -10.92 -2.77
N PHE A 227 0.97 -10.99 -3.77
CA PHE A 227 1.88 -12.13 -3.89
C PHE A 227 3.22 -11.80 -4.51
N ASN A 228 4.27 -12.53 -4.16
CA ASN A 228 5.63 -12.30 -4.68
C ASN A 228 6.12 -10.85 -4.50
N ASN A 229 5.64 -10.14 -3.48
CA ASN A 229 6.22 -8.87 -3.06
C ASN A 229 7.32 -9.14 -2.01
N GLY A 230 8.05 -8.10 -1.59
CA GLY A 230 8.87 -8.19 -0.39
C GLY A 230 8.01 -8.46 0.85
N THR A 231 7.00 -7.61 1.05
CA THR A 231 5.97 -7.74 2.07
C THR A 231 4.59 -7.59 1.42
N GLY A 232 3.57 -8.32 1.89
CA GLY A 232 2.23 -8.30 1.28
C GLY A 232 1.47 -7.01 1.55
N ILE A 233 0.83 -6.88 2.71
CA ILE A 233 0.00 -5.71 3.08
C ILE A 233 0.56 -5.08 4.36
N VAL A 234 0.77 -3.76 4.33
CA VAL A 234 1.36 -3.02 5.46
C VAL A 234 0.60 -1.72 5.75
N PRO A 235 -0.40 -1.75 6.65
CA PRO A 235 -0.85 -0.57 7.37
C PRO A 235 0.21 -0.18 8.42
N ASN A 236 0.53 1.10 8.49
CA ASN A 236 1.56 1.60 9.40
C ASN A 236 1.29 3.04 9.85
N ALA A 237 1.74 3.37 11.05
CA ALA A 237 1.78 4.74 11.53
C ALA A 237 3.12 5.38 11.16
N LEU A 238 3.10 6.64 10.71
CA LEU A 238 4.31 7.48 10.58
C LEU A 238 4.04 8.93 10.96
N THR A 239 5.05 9.62 11.47
CA THR A 239 5.00 11.07 11.71
C THR A 239 5.47 11.90 10.50
N SER A 240 5.99 11.26 9.46
CA SER A 240 6.39 11.92 8.20
C SER A 240 5.20 12.33 7.35
N GLU A 241 3.99 11.84 7.68
CA GLU A 241 2.73 12.17 7.04
C GLU A 241 1.72 12.66 8.09
N LYS A 242 0.70 13.40 7.66
CA LYS A 242 -0.39 13.87 8.55
C LYS A 242 -1.30 12.71 8.98
N TYR A 243 -2.13 13.00 9.99
CA TYR A 243 -3.23 12.15 10.46
C TYR A 243 -2.89 10.73 10.94
N PRO A 244 -1.78 10.48 11.67
CA PRO A 244 -1.62 9.20 12.34
C PRO A 244 -2.62 9.02 13.49
N PRO A 245 -2.87 7.78 13.94
CA PRO A 245 -2.44 6.55 13.29
C PRO A 245 -3.37 6.18 12.13
N GLU A 246 -3.00 5.12 11.41
CA GLU A 246 -3.91 4.30 10.64
C GLU A 246 -4.97 3.66 11.55
N GLU A 247 -6.25 3.77 11.14
CA GLU A 247 -7.37 3.33 11.98
C GLU A 247 -8.64 2.95 11.19
N ASP A 248 -9.48 2.09 11.78
CA ASP A 248 -10.81 1.74 11.26
C ASP A 248 -10.82 1.09 9.86
N ASN A 249 -9.79 0.28 9.56
CA ASN A 249 -9.68 -0.42 8.27
C ASN A 249 -10.14 -1.87 8.36
N VAL A 250 -10.52 -2.43 7.20
CA VAL A 250 -10.96 -3.81 7.04
C VAL A 250 -10.12 -4.48 5.95
N ILE A 251 -9.42 -5.55 6.29
CA ILE A 251 -8.65 -6.38 5.38
C ILE A 251 -9.32 -7.75 5.37
N THR A 252 -10.09 -8.06 4.32
CA THR A 252 -10.94 -9.27 4.33
C THR A 252 -11.08 -9.96 2.99
N ASP A 253 -11.23 -11.28 2.97
CA ASP A 253 -11.45 -12.05 1.75
C ASP A 253 -10.33 -11.92 0.70
N ASN A 254 -9.08 -11.70 1.13
CA ASN A 254 -7.92 -11.63 0.24
C ASN A 254 -7.10 -12.93 0.23
N ASP A 255 -6.35 -13.15 -0.84
CA ASP A 255 -5.31 -14.17 -0.90
C ASP A 255 -3.94 -13.48 -0.82
N ILE A 256 -3.18 -13.73 0.26
CA ILE A 256 -1.88 -13.11 0.51
C ILE A 256 -0.83 -14.20 0.63
N MET A 257 0.10 -14.27 -0.31
CA MET A 257 0.95 -15.45 -0.41
C MET A 257 2.34 -15.18 -0.97
N TRP A 258 3.32 -15.97 -0.53
CA TRP A 258 4.66 -15.96 -1.14
C TRP A 258 5.32 -14.57 -1.21
N ASN A 259 5.02 -13.68 -0.25
CA ASN A 259 5.64 -12.36 -0.19
C ASN A 259 7.04 -12.50 0.44
N ASN A 260 7.96 -13.04 -0.36
CA ASN A 260 9.34 -13.37 0.01
C ASN A 260 10.35 -12.75 -0.96
N TRP A 261 9.90 -11.87 -1.85
CA TRP A 261 10.70 -11.45 -2.98
C TRP A 261 11.82 -10.52 -2.54
N ASN A 262 13.05 -10.97 -2.78
CA ASN A 262 14.26 -10.25 -2.42
C ASN A 262 14.66 -9.26 -3.50
N TYR A 263 14.01 -8.10 -3.50
CA TYR A 263 14.23 -7.01 -4.45
C TYR A 263 15.65 -6.39 -4.36
N TYR A 264 16.38 -6.57 -3.24
CA TYR A 264 17.80 -6.17 -3.14
C TYR A 264 18.75 -7.04 -3.99
N LYS A 265 18.37 -8.30 -4.26
CA LYS A 265 19.19 -9.24 -5.05
C LYS A 265 18.73 -9.36 -6.49
N ALA A 266 17.44 -9.27 -6.71
CA ALA A 266 16.83 -9.55 -8.00
C ALA A 266 15.54 -8.75 -8.16
N GLY A 267 15.71 -7.49 -8.58
CA GLY A 267 14.64 -6.60 -9.00
C GLY A 267 14.82 -6.21 -10.47
N PRO A 268 13.74 -5.88 -11.19
CA PRO A 268 13.79 -5.17 -12.45
C PRO A 268 14.20 -3.69 -12.26
N PHE A 269 14.38 -3.27 -11.01
CA PHE A 269 14.79 -1.94 -10.58
C PHE A 269 15.97 -2.05 -9.60
N GLU A 270 16.77 -1.00 -9.51
CA GLU A 270 17.78 -0.87 -8.46
C GLU A 270 17.08 -0.45 -7.16
N ALA A 271 17.33 -1.19 -6.07
CA ALA A 271 16.88 -0.79 -4.75
C ALA A 271 17.70 0.44 -4.32
N THR A 272 17.10 1.63 -4.31
CA THR A 272 17.75 2.85 -3.82
C THR A 272 17.49 3.01 -2.31
N PRO A 273 18.42 3.57 -1.52
CA PRO A 273 18.20 3.85 -0.10
C PRO A 273 16.96 4.73 0.21
N SER A 274 16.41 5.41 -0.81
CA SER A 274 15.18 6.19 -0.72
C SER A 274 13.88 5.35 -0.68
N THR A 275 13.91 4.03 -0.93
CA THR A 275 12.70 3.19 -0.93
C THR A 275 12.27 2.68 0.45
N SER A 276 12.91 3.14 1.53
CA SER A 276 12.61 2.60 2.87
C SER A 276 13.00 3.56 3.99
N GLY A 277 12.26 4.67 4.12
CA GLY A 277 12.28 5.46 5.37
C GLY A 277 12.00 4.58 6.61
N ILE A 278 11.36 3.43 6.40
CA ILE A 278 11.32 2.28 7.31
C ILE A 278 11.68 1.01 6.53
N PRO A 279 12.65 0.19 7.00
CA PRO A 279 12.91 -1.12 6.42
C PRO A 279 11.79 -2.10 6.82
N TYR A 280 10.91 -2.42 5.88
CA TYR A 280 9.90 -3.45 6.07
C TYR A 280 10.50 -4.84 5.86
N PRO A 281 10.08 -5.85 6.65
CA PRO A 281 10.66 -7.18 6.57
C PRO A 281 10.17 -7.96 5.35
N ILE A 282 11.12 -8.48 4.58
CA ILE A 282 10.84 -9.40 3.47
C ILE A 282 10.41 -10.75 4.04
N GLY A 283 9.28 -11.28 3.60
CA GLY A 283 8.78 -12.57 4.08
C GLY A 283 7.50 -12.49 4.91
N VAL A 284 6.82 -11.33 4.95
CA VAL A 284 5.59 -11.15 5.75
C VAL A 284 4.37 -11.01 4.86
N GLY A 285 3.29 -11.73 5.18
CA GLY A 285 2.01 -11.63 4.48
C GLY A 285 1.29 -10.32 4.81
N ILE A 286 0.82 -10.16 6.04
CA ILE A 286 0.22 -8.93 6.55
C ILE A 286 1.03 -8.47 7.76
N LEU A 287 1.47 -7.21 7.77
CA LEU A 287 2.12 -6.59 8.91
C LEU A 287 1.30 -5.38 9.35
N LEU A 288 0.65 -5.46 10.51
CA LEU A 288 0.12 -4.28 11.19
C LEU A 288 1.28 -3.65 11.96
N PHE A 289 1.73 -2.48 11.54
CA PHE A 289 2.90 -1.81 12.14
C PHE A 289 2.49 -0.55 12.90
N GLY A 290 1.93 -0.78 14.09
CA GLY A 290 1.11 0.18 14.83
C GLY A 290 -0.36 0.05 14.46
N GLY A 291 -1.11 1.12 14.75
CA GLY A 291 -2.49 1.26 14.30
C GLY A 291 -3.53 0.64 15.22
N ARG A 292 -4.77 1.08 14.98
CA ARG A 292 -5.90 0.67 15.83
C ARG A 292 -7.17 0.32 15.08
N ARG A 293 -8.04 -0.46 15.72
CA ARG A 293 -9.35 -0.87 15.19
C ARG A 293 -9.25 -1.46 13.78
N GLN A 294 -8.17 -2.17 13.48
CA GLN A 294 -8.02 -2.91 12.24
C GLN A 294 -8.81 -4.22 12.35
N SER A 295 -9.66 -4.52 11.37
CA SER A 295 -10.30 -5.83 11.23
C SER A 295 -9.59 -6.63 10.14
N VAL A 296 -8.83 -7.65 10.53
CA VAL A 296 -8.16 -8.58 9.60
C VAL A 296 -8.88 -9.91 9.66
N SER A 297 -9.77 -10.14 8.70
CA SER A 297 -10.68 -11.28 8.79
C SER A 297 -10.83 -12.08 7.52
N ASN A 298 -11.09 -13.39 7.64
CA ASN A 298 -11.39 -14.24 6.50
C ASN A 298 -10.34 -14.16 5.38
N ASN A 299 -9.04 -13.95 5.66
CA ASN A 299 -7.99 -13.98 4.64
C ASN A 299 -7.39 -15.38 4.48
N ARG A 300 -6.83 -15.70 3.31
CA ARG A 300 -5.98 -16.88 3.11
C ARG A 300 -4.53 -16.41 3.02
N VAL A 301 -3.71 -16.74 4.03
CA VAL A 301 -2.35 -16.23 4.16
C VAL A 301 -1.34 -17.37 4.31
N TYR A 302 -0.44 -17.54 3.33
CA TYR A 302 0.38 -18.75 3.26
C TYR A 302 1.70 -18.57 2.49
N GLY A 303 2.67 -19.46 2.72
CA GLY A 303 3.95 -19.46 2.01
C GLY A 303 4.89 -18.29 2.34
N ASN A 304 4.64 -17.50 3.40
CA ASN A 304 5.48 -16.36 3.77
C ASN A 304 6.59 -16.80 4.75
N TRP A 305 7.84 -16.41 4.48
CA TRP A 305 9.05 -16.94 5.14
C TRP A 305 9.38 -16.35 6.52
N ILE A 306 8.67 -15.32 6.95
CA ILE A 306 8.78 -14.74 8.30
C ILE A 306 7.46 -14.95 9.04
N ALA A 307 6.35 -14.38 8.55
CA ALA A 307 5.06 -14.48 9.23
C ALA A 307 3.90 -14.41 8.23
N GLY A 308 2.81 -15.11 8.53
CA GLY A 308 1.54 -14.94 7.87
C GLY A 308 0.94 -13.58 8.22
N ILE A 309 0.49 -13.42 9.47
CA ILE A 309 -0.03 -12.17 10.01
C ILE A 309 0.81 -11.76 11.22
N GLY A 310 1.43 -10.58 11.16
CA GLY A 310 2.25 -10.01 12.21
C GLY A 310 1.66 -8.71 12.76
N LEU A 311 1.66 -8.56 14.07
CA LEU A 311 1.33 -7.33 14.79
C LEU A 311 2.57 -6.87 15.55
N LEU A 312 3.04 -5.67 15.25
CA LEU A 312 4.22 -5.09 15.87
C LEU A 312 3.94 -3.61 16.16
N LYS A 313 4.28 -3.14 17.36
CA LYS A 313 4.27 -1.72 17.71
C LYS A 313 5.09 -0.93 16.70
N GLN A 314 4.70 0.31 16.39
CA GLN A 314 5.54 1.16 15.54
C GLN A 314 6.77 1.67 16.30
N ILE A 315 7.87 0.91 16.20
CA ILE A 315 9.11 1.11 16.95
C ILE A 315 9.78 2.45 16.62
N SER A 316 9.75 2.90 15.36
CA SER A 316 10.41 4.15 14.95
C SER A 316 9.74 5.37 15.58
N MET A 317 8.41 5.43 15.56
CA MET A 317 7.67 6.53 16.20
C MET A 317 7.74 6.47 17.73
N ALA A 318 7.77 5.27 18.31
CA ALA A 318 7.96 5.11 19.74
C ALA A 318 9.33 5.65 20.19
N ALA A 319 10.39 5.43 19.40
CA ALA A 319 11.71 6.01 19.66
C ALA A 319 11.74 7.54 19.50
N ASP A 320 11.08 8.08 18.48
CA ASP A 320 10.99 9.53 18.23
C ASP A 320 10.22 10.27 19.34
N SER A 321 9.23 9.63 19.97
CA SER A 321 8.42 10.21 21.06
C SER A 321 9.23 10.65 22.29
N GLY A 322 10.42 10.06 22.51
CA GLY A 322 11.36 10.45 23.57
C GLY A 322 12.18 11.69 23.24
N THR A 323 12.15 12.16 21.98
CA THR A 323 12.95 13.29 21.47
C THR A 323 12.09 14.50 21.07
N THR A 324 10.76 14.38 21.09
CA THR A 324 9.79 15.41 20.70
C THR A 324 9.64 16.58 21.69
N LYS A 325 10.74 17.15 22.18
CA LYS A 325 10.78 18.59 22.56
C LYS A 325 10.95 19.42 21.28
N GLY A 326 9.97 19.44 20.37
CA GLY A 326 10.14 20.29 19.18
C GLY A 326 9.10 20.26 18.05
N ARG A 327 8.17 19.30 17.98
CA ARG A 327 7.05 19.35 17.00
C ARG A 327 5.81 20.01 17.60
N THR A 328 5.99 21.20 18.17
CA THR A 328 4.90 22.12 18.52
C THR A 328 4.61 23.03 17.33
N SER A 329 3.90 22.53 16.30
CA SER A 329 3.07 23.31 15.36
C SER A 329 2.78 22.55 14.06
N ILE A 330 1.68 21.81 14.02
CA ILE A 330 0.87 21.79 12.79
C ILE A 330 -0.11 22.95 12.95
N THR A 331 0.36 24.17 12.72
CA THR A 331 -0.52 25.34 12.58
C THR A 331 -1.15 25.23 11.20
N ASN A 332 -2.38 24.72 11.13
CA ASN A 332 -3.42 25.10 10.17
C ASN A 332 -4.73 24.37 10.55
N SER A 333 -5.52 25.04 11.39
CA SER A 333 -7.00 25.07 11.42
C SER A 333 -7.85 23.79 11.34
N GLU A 334 -7.33 22.57 11.49
CA GLU A 334 -8.18 21.37 11.60
C GLU A 334 -8.06 20.68 12.98
N PRO A 335 -9.16 20.17 13.57
CA PRO A 335 -9.10 19.51 14.88
C PRO A 335 -8.23 18.25 14.80
N ILE A 336 -7.06 18.32 15.42
CA ILE A 336 -6.15 17.20 15.65
C ILE A 336 -6.74 16.37 16.78
N GLY A 337 -7.69 15.48 16.46
CA GLY A 337 -8.52 14.83 17.47
C GLY A 337 -9.24 15.86 18.35
N ALA A 338 -10.05 15.39 19.29
CA ALA A 338 -10.70 16.30 20.25
C ALA A 338 -9.73 16.88 21.30
N THR A 339 -8.41 16.62 21.22
CA THR A 339 -7.49 16.92 22.32
C THR A 339 -6.13 17.50 21.94
N GLY A 340 -5.78 17.64 20.65
CA GLY A 340 -4.62 18.45 20.25
C GLY A 340 -3.26 18.08 20.88
N ASP A 341 -3.15 16.88 21.45
CA ASP A 341 -1.98 16.45 22.21
C ASP A 341 -1.55 15.04 21.81
N TRP A 342 -0.44 15.00 21.05
CA TRP A 342 0.24 13.78 20.64
C TRP A 342 0.87 13.02 21.83
N THR A 343 0.90 13.60 23.02
CA THR A 343 1.36 12.92 24.23
C THR A 343 0.26 12.05 24.87
N LEU A 344 -1.01 12.28 24.52
CA LEU A 344 -2.16 11.53 25.04
C LEU A 344 -2.63 10.42 24.10
N ASP A 345 -2.66 10.67 22.78
CA ASP A 345 -2.92 9.63 21.78
C ASP A 345 -1.58 9.02 21.36
N LYS A 346 -1.38 7.71 21.54
CA LYS A 346 -0.12 7.00 21.25
C LYS A 346 -0.23 6.30 19.89
N PRO A 347 -0.09 7.00 18.75
CA PRO A 347 -0.36 6.45 17.42
C PRO A 347 0.52 5.25 17.05
N TRP A 348 1.60 5.02 17.78
CA TRP A 348 2.47 3.86 17.59
C TRP A 348 1.98 2.57 18.27
N ASN A 349 0.96 2.64 19.12
CA ASN A 349 0.40 1.48 19.80
C ASN A 349 -0.48 0.64 18.87
N LEU A 350 -0.61 -0.63 19.21
CA LEU A 350 -1.61 -1.54 18.66
C LEU A 350 -2.85 -1.48 19.55
N GLU A 351 -3.99 -1.01 19.06
CA GLU A 351 -5.19 -0.90 19.90
C GLU A 351 -6.43 -1.48 19.23
N ASP A 352 -7.21 -2.28 19.94
CA ASP A 352 -8.51 -2.79 19.48
C ASP A 352 -8.47 -3.52 18.11
N ASN A 353 -7.32 -4.11 17.74
CA ASN A 353 -7.19 -4.83 16.47
C ASN A 353 -7.79 -6.24 16.57
N LYS A 354 -8.53 -6.66 15.56
CA LYS A 354 -9.26 -7.93 15.54
C LYS A 354 -8.76 -8.82 14.41
N ILE A 355 -8.14 -9.95 14.76
CA ILE A 355 -7.59 -10.92 13.80
C ILE A 355 -8.44 -12.18 13.83
N GLN A 356 -9.32 -12.35 12.85
CA GLN A 356 -10.42 -13.32 12.97
C GLN A 356 -10.60 -14.21 11.74
N ASN A 357 -10.86 -15.50 11.94
CA ASN A 357 -11.29 -16.42 10.89
C ASN A 357 -10.35 -16.50 9.67
N ASN A 358 -9.07 -16.16 9.82
CA ASN A 358 -8.10 -16.29 8.75
C ASN A 358 -7.67 -17.76 8.60
N VAL A 359 -7.38 -18.17 7.37
CA VAL A 359 -6.85 -19.49 7.04
C VAL A 359 -5.36 -19.35 6.74
N LEU A 360 -4.53 -19.91 7.61
CA LEU A 360 -3.08 -19.74 7.59
C LEU A 360 -2.39 -21.04 7.14
N GLY A 361 -1.26 -20.91 6.43
CA GLY A 361 -0.40 -22.05 6.04
C GLY A 361 -0.99 -23.03 5.01
N ASN A 362 -2.10 -22.68 4.35
CA ASN A 362 -2.76 -23.46 3.30
C ASN A 362 -2.95 -24.96 3.63
N GLY A 363 -3.40 -25.26 4.85
CA GLY A 363 -3.62 -26.64 5.29
C GLY A 363 -2.34 -27.49 5.31
N GLY A 364 -1.17 -26.87 5.46
CA GLY A 364 0.12 -27.54 5.52
C GLY A 364 0.86 -27.65 4.19
N LYS A 365 0.23 -27.30 3.07
CA LYS A 365 0.84 -27.41 1.74
C LYS A 365 1.89 -26.33 1.48
N ASP A 366 1.59 -25.11 1.94
CA ASP A 366 2.41 -23.93 1.72
C ASP A 366 2.53 -23.18 3.06
N LEU A 367 3.34 -23.70 3.98
CA LEU A 367 3.47 -23.17 5.34
C LEU A 367 3.98 -21.73 5.35
N ASN A 368 3.46 -20.91 6.27
CA ASN A 368 4.22 -19.76 6.73
C ASN A 368 5.30 -20.24 7.72
N ALA A 369 6.40 -19.50 7.86
CA ALA A 369 7.35 -19.80 8.95
C ALA A 369 6.69 -19.66 10.32
N ARG A 370 5.88 -18.61 10.49
CA ARG A 370 4.96 -18.38 11.60
C ARG A 370 3.58 -18.09 11.04
N ASP A 371 2.53 -18.71 11.55
CA ASP A 371 1.18 -18.36 11.10
C ASP A 371 0.74 -17.02 11.69
N LEU A 372 0.96 -16.84 12.99
CA LEU A 372 0.74 -15.60 13.71
C LEU A 372 2.02 -15.14 14.41
N PHE A 373 2.18 -13.83 14.48
CA PHE A 373 3.16 -13.15 15.32
C PHE A 373 2.52 -11.92 15.96
N TYR A 374 2.77 -11.73 17.24
CA TYR A 374 2.30 -10.56 17.98
C TYR A 374 3.33 -10.21 19.05
N ASP A 375 3.76 -8.95 19.11
CA ASP A 375 4.69 -8.50 20.14
C ASP A 375 4.07 -8.37 21.54
N GLY A 376 2.74 -8.58 21.66
CA GLY A 376 1.99 -8.49 22.91
C GLY A 376 1.72 -7.06 23.37
N SER A 377 2.14 -6.05 22.62
CA SER A 377 2.01 -4.66 23.04
C SER A 377 0.63 -4.09 22.73
N GLY A 378 0.22 -3.08 23.51
CA GLY A 378 -1.02 -2.35 23.26
C GLY A 378 -2.13 -2.72 24.22
N GLU A 379 -3.38 -2.59 23.76
CA GLU A 379 -4.58 -3.01 24.50
C GLU A 379 -5.72 -3.39 23.54
N GLY A 380 -6.61 -4.28 23.99
CA GLY A 380 -7.82 -4.63 23.23
C GLY A 380 -7.58 -5.46 21.96
N ASN A 381 -6.33 -5.88 21.69
CA ASN A 381 -6.03 -6.70 20.53
C ASN A 381 -6.50 -8.14 20.76
N CYS A 382 -7.19 -8.72 19.78
CA CYS A 382 -7.80 -10.03 19.96
C CYS A 382 -7.77 -10.93 18.72
N PHE A 383 -7.82 -12.23 18.97
CA PHE A 383 -7.67 -13.29 17.99
C PHE A 383 -8.81 -14.31 18.14
N LYS A 384 -9.47 -14.72 17.05
CA LYS A 384 -10.55 -15.72 17.13
C LYS A 384 -10.72 -16.50 15.84
N GLY A 385 -10.92 -17.82 15.92
CA GLY A 385 -11.29 -18.63 14.75
C GLY A 385 -10.24 -18.77 13.64
N ASN A 386 -9.00 -18.32 13.86
CA ASN A 386 -7.94 -18.46 12.86
C ASN A 386 -7.54 -19.95 12.73
N THR A 387 -7.66 -20.51 11.53
CA THR A 387 -7.19 -21.86 11.22
C THR A 387 -5.68 -21.81 11.01
N ARG A 388 -4.94 -22.54 11.86
CA ARG A 388 -3.49 -22.58 11.89
C ARG A 388 -2.97 -23.95 11.49
N THR A 389 -1.78 -23.97 10.93
CA THR A 389 -0.97 -25.17 10.73
C THR A 389 -0.03 -25.38 11.93
N ALA A 390 0.75 -26.46 11.94
CA ALA A 390 1.77 -26.70 12.97
C ALA A 390 3.00 -25.75 12.84
N ALA A 391 2.79 -24.52 12.37
CA ALA A 391 3.82 -23.50 12.24
C ALA A 391 4.25 -22.95 13.61
N LEU A 392 5.49 -22.45 13.68
CA LEU A 392 6.06 -21.90 14.90
C LEU A 392 5.44 -20.52 15.20
N ASN A 393 4.49 -20.43 16.12
CA ASN A 393 3.98 -19.14 16.58
C ASN A 393 4.90 -18.60 17.68
N LEU A 394 5.33 -17.34 17.57
CA LEU A 394 6.04 -16.63 18.63
C LEU A 394 5.33 -15.31 18.96
N PRO A 395 5.01 -15.06 20.25
CA PRO A 395 5.09 -16.01 21.38
C PRO A 395 4.30 -17.30 21.10
N ALA A 396 4.57 -18.38 21.85
CA ALA A 396 3.79 -19.61 21.69
C ALA A 396 2.31 -19.29 21.90
N PHE A 397 1.44 -19.88 21.08
CA PHE A 397 0.03 -19.52 21.12
C PHE A 397 -0.61 -19.96 22.44
N SER A 398 -1.08 -18.99 23.21
CA SER A 398 -1.87 -19.15 24.43
C SER A 398 -2.87 -17.99 24.51
N GLU A 399 -3.90 -18.11 25.34
CA GLU A 399 -4.87 -17.02 25.54
C GLU A 399 -4.22 -15.76 26.13
N THR A 400 -3.16 -15.91 26.94
CA THR A 400 -2.39 -14.77 27.47
C THR A 400 -1.59 -14.06 26.38
N ALA A 401 -1.03 -14.83 25.44
CA ALA A 401 -0.20 -14.31 24.37
C ALA A 401 -1.03 -13.79 23.18
N PHE A 402 -2.19 -14.38 22.94
CA PHE A 402 -3.14 -14.03 21.88
C PHE A 402 -4.54 -14.01 22.47
N PRO A 403 -4.96 -12.90 23.09
CA PRO A 403 -6.26 -12.80 23.76
C PRO A 403 -7.42 -13.13 22.83
N THR A 404 -8.43 -13.83 23.32
CA THR A 404 -9.60 -14.19 22.51
C THR A 404 -10.53 -13.00 22.32
N CYS A 405 -11.10 -12.84 21.12
CA CYS A 405 -12.10 -11.79 20.90
C CYS A 405 -13.39 -12.04 21.69
N VAL A 406 -13.71 -11.13 22.61
CA VAL A 406 -14.95 -11.08 23.37
C VAL A 406 -15.64 -9.74 23.10
N ASP A 407 -16.91 -9.78 22.74
CA ASP A 407 -17.65 -8.56 22.40
C ASP A 407 -17.80 -7.66 23.63
N GLY A 408 -17.46 -6.38 23.48
CA GLY A 408 -17.56 -5.37 24.54
C GLY A 408 -16.47 -5.42 25.61
N VAL A 409 -15.47 -6.30 25.49
CA VAL A 409 -14.38 -6.43 26.47
C VAL A 409 -13.05 -6.03 25.83
N LYS A 410 -12.35 -5.08 26.44
CA LYS A 410 -10.94 -4.79 26.13
C LYS A 410 -10.06 -5.80 26.86
N THR A 411 -9.15 -6.42 26.13
CA THR A 411 -8.15 -7.33 26.65
C THR A 411 -6.97 -6.55 27.22
N ASP A 412 -6.41 -7.04 28.33
CA ASP A 412 -5.13 -6.56 28.85
C ASP A 412 -4.02 -7.31 28.11
N ASP A 413 -3.31 -6.61 27.24
CA ASP A 413 -2.32 -7.24 26.37
C ASP A 413 -0.95 -7.27 27.08
N THR A 414 -0.35 -8.45 27.14
CA THR A 414 0.93 -8.63 27.83
C THR A 414 2.09 -8.57 26.84
N ALA A 415 2.84 -7.47 26.88
CA ALA A 415 4.01 -7.29 26.03
C ALA A 415 5.03 -8.42 26.23
N SER A 416 5.53 -8.97 25.13
CA SER A 416 6.58 -9.99 25.10
C SER A 416 7.91 -9.35 24.69
N PRO A 417 8.87 -9.14 25.62
CA PRO A 417 10.16 -8.52 25.29
C PRO A 417 10.95 -9.29 24.21
N ASP A 418 10.85 -10.63 24.22
CA ASP A 418 11.51 -11.48 23.23
C ASP A 418 10.90 -11.29 21.85
N SER A 419 9.56 -11.28 21.77
CA SER A 419 8.85 -11.09 20.50
C SER A 419 9.06 -9.68 19.97
N ALA A 420 9.01 -8.66 20.83
CA ALA A 420 9.34 -7.29 20.46
C ALA A 420 10.78 -7.19 19.91
N THR A 421 11.75 -7.82 20.58
CA THR A 421 13.15 -7.86 20.11
C THR A 421 13.28 -8.57 18.76
N GLU A 422 12.54 -9.66 18.54
CA GLU A 422 12.52 -10.36 17.26
C GLU A 422 11.91 -9.49 16.14
N GLY A 423 10.79 -8.83 16.40
CA GLY A 423 10.17 -7.90 15.45
C GLY A 423 11.10 -6.74 15.07
N VAL A 424 11.80 -6.16 16.05
CA VAL A 424 12.87 -5.17 15.81
C VAL A 424 13.97 -5.75 14.91
N ARG A 425 14.39 -6.99 15.16
CA ARG A 425 15.41 -7.66 14.32
C ARG A 425 14.92 -7.94 12.91
N TRP A 426 13.62 -8.06 12.64
CA TRP A 426 13.13 -8.17 11.28
C TRP A 426 13.28 -6.86 10.51
N ALA A 427 13.01 -5.73 11.17
CA ALA A 427 13.23 -4.40 10.60
C ALA A 427 14.73 -4.10 10.39
N LEU A 428 15.58 -4.45 11.36
CA LEU A 428 17.02 -4.16 11.29
C LEU A 428 17.83 -5.22 10.52
N GLY A 429 17.33 -6.44 10.49
CA GLY A 429 18.03 -7.62 10.04
C GLY A 429 17.43 -8.16 8.77
N VAL A 430 17.40 -7.36 7.70
CA VAL A 430 17.13 -7.81 6.33
C VAL A 430 18.23 -8.81 5.93
N LYS A 431 18.18 -10.01 6.51
CA LYS A 431 19.07 -11.12 6.17
C LYS A 431 18.59 -11.63 4.84
N VAL A 432 19.39 -11.27 3.85
CA VAL A 432 19.24 -11.53 2.44
C VAL A 432 19.19 -13.05 2.20
N SER A 433 18.03 -13.71 2.35
CA SER A 433 17.90 -15.12 1.99
C SER A 433 18.04 -15.27 0.45
N ARG A 434 18.65 -16.38 0.01
CA ARG A 434 18.86 -16.68 -1.40
C ARG A 434 17.64 -17.47 -1.89
N GLY A 435 16.76 -16.83 -2.66
CA GLY A 435 15.72 -17.54 -3.39
C GLY A 435 14.74 -16.59 -4.06
N MET A 436 14.78 -16.51 -5.39
CA MET A 436 13.63 -16.04 -6.17
C MET A 436 12.69 -17.22 -6.33
N ILE A 437 11.37 -17.01 -6.33
CA ILE A 437 10.47 -17.95 -7.01
C ILE A 437 9.70 -17.20 -8.10
N ALA A 438 10.18 -17.36 -9.33
CA ALA A 438 9.59 -16.89 -10.56
C ALA A 438 8.75 -18.02 -11.21
N TYR A 439 7.62 -18.41 -10.59
CA TYR A 439 6.62 -19.45 -11.00
C TYR A 439 6.79 -20.88 -10.43
N PRO A 440 5.73 -21.71 -10.45
CA PRO A 440 4.54 -21.63 -9.61
C PRO A 440 4.59 -22.76 -8.55
N THR A 441 4.22 -22.45 -7.31
CA THR A 441 3.70 -23.49 -6.43
C THR A 441 2.33 -23.96 -6.96
N THR A 442 1.85 -25.11 -6.50
CA THR A 442 0.59 -25.70 -6.98
C THR A 442 -0.61 -24.74 -6.91
N SER A 443 -0.57 -23.70 -6.05
CA SER A 443 -1.60 -22.67 -5.92
C SER A 443 -1.57 -21.56 -6.97
N LEU A 444 -0.41 -21.27 -7.57
CA LEU A 444 -0.27 -20.24 -8.62
C LEU A 444 -0.65 -20.76 -10.02
N GLY A 445 -0.73 -22.08 -10.21
CA GLY A 445 -1.05 -22.70 -11.50
C GLY A 445 -2.45 -22.36 -12.06
N LYS A 446 -3.38 -21.89 -11.21
CA LYS A 446 -4.72 -21.41 -11.62
C LYS A 446 -4.78 -19.89 -11.86
N LEU A 447 -3.73 -19.13 -11.49
CA LEU A 447 -3.65 -17.72 -11.84
C LEU A 447 -3.27 -17.61 -13.31
N LYS A 448 -3.81 -16.61 -14.02
CA LYS A 448 -3.33 -16.29 -15.36
C LYS A 448 -1.80 -16.12 -15.28
N PRO A 449 -1.01 -16.72 -16.19
CA PRO A 449 0.43 -16.52 -16.21
C PRO A 449 0.76 -15.02 -16.17
N PHE A 450 1.90 -14.63 -15.57
CA PHE A 450 2.34 -13.23 -15.62
C PHE A 450 2.24 -12.77 -17.07
N PRO A 451 1.60 -11.62 -17.35
CA PRO A 451 1.56 -11.11 -18.70
C PRO A 451 2.98 -11.13 -19.25
N LYS A 452 3.23 -11.93 -20.29
CA LYS A 452 4.44 -11.73 -21.09
C LYS A 452 4.37 -10.27 -21.53
N CYS A 453 5.43 -9.50 -21.27
CA CYS A 453 5.54 -8.13 -21.77
C CYS A 453 5.04 -8.12 -23.22
N VAL A 454 3.92 -7.45 -23.46
CA VAL A 454 3.19 -7.57 -24.72
C VAL A 454 4.11 -7.09 -25.84
N ASP A 455 4.13 -7.81 -26.97
CA ASP A 455 5.03 -7.60 -28.13
C ASP A 455 5.00 -6.17 -28.70
N SER A 456 4.08 -5.32 -28.26
CA SER A 456 3.96 -3.91 -28.66
C SER A 456 4.91 -2.93 -27.95
N ALA A 457 5.69 -3.35 -26.93
CA ALA A 457 6.69 -2.46 -26.30
C ALA A 457 8.01 -3.17 -25.85
N PRO A 458 8.78 -3.80 -26.78
CA PRO A 458 9.99 -4.55 -26.42
C PRO A 458 11.10 -3.70 -25.80
N ALA A 459 11.21 -2.43 -26.17
CA ALA A 459 12.29 -1.54 -25.70
C ALA A 459 12.08 -1.03 -24.26
N ALA A 460 10.85 -1.03 -23.74
CA ALA A 460 10.54 -0.61 -22.37
C ALA A 460 10.73 -1.75 -21.35
N CYS A 461 10.52 -3.01 -21.76
CA CYS A 461 10.86 -4.20 -20.97
C CYS A 461 12.29 -4.71 -21.20
N GLY A 462 12.97 -4.25 -22.25
CA GLY A 462 14.23 -4.83 -22.77
C GLY A 462 15.48 -4.66 -21.90
N SER A 463 15.45 -3.81 -20.87
CA SER A 463 16.53 -3.73 -19.87
C SER A 463 16.32 -4.69 -18.69
N VAL A 464 15.08 -5.13 -18.45
CA VAL A 464 14.67 -5.85 -17.24
C VAL A 464 14.90 -7.37 -17.34
N TRP A 465 14.73 -7.94 -18.53
CA TRP A 465 14.80 -9.40 -18.74
C TRP A 465 16.13 -9.89 -19.37
N ASN A 466 17.04 -8.97 -19.72
CA ASN A 466 18.28 -9.29 -20.42
C ASN A 466 19.39 -9.87 -19.53
N LYS A 467 19.21 -9.93 -18.20
CA LYS A 467 20.01 -10.83 -17.36
C LYS A 467 19.37 -12.20 -17.41
N LYS A 468 19.98 -13.12 -18.17
CA LYS A 468 19.64 -14.56 -18.18
C LYS A 468 19.48 -15.06 -16.74
N ILE A 469 18.25 -15.18 -16.27
CA ILE A 469 17.93 -15.82 -14.99
C ILE A 469 18.16 -17.31 -15.22
N LYS A 470 19.34 -17.81 -14.84
CA LYS A 470 19.57 -19.26 -14.79
C LYS A 470 18.77 -19.82 -13.62
N ALA A 471 17.98 -20.85 -13.88
CA ALA A 471 17.33 -21.64 -12.83
C ALA A 471 18.40 -22.19 -11.86
N PRO A 472 18.16 -22.18 -10.53
CA PRO A 472 19.02 -22.91 -9.61
C PRO A 472 18.94 -24.40 -9.92
N ARG A 473 20.09 -25.08 -9.92
CA ARG A 473 20.13 -26.55 -9.85
C ARG A 473 19.68 -27.04 -8.49
#